data_AF-E7QQL4-F1
#
_entry.id   AF-E7QQL4-F1
#
_cell.length_a   1.000
_cell.length_b   1.000
_cell.length_c   1.000
_cell.angle_alpha   90.00
_cell.angle_beta   90.00
_cell.angle_gamma   90.00
#
_symmetry.space_group_name_H-M   'P 1'
#
loop_
_entity.id
_entity.type
_entity.pdbx_description
1 polymer ?
#
loop_
_entity_poly.entity_id
_entity_poly.type
_entity_poly.pdbx_seq_one_letter_code
_entity_poly.pdbx_strand_id
1 'polypeptide(L)'
;MKVRGTRECKNCGTQWSYYETGSVACPNCESMQSVGLDENRMQHTDSPATLELAEIRDALDREPAREVANRAADEAGEYVRKRGFISGGELLPLDDTYLAANELRHAGQLFSRSMRMTDDEEIYFFSLLRGADEGERPDARDLPESIYEVRGLADAESLKEYHGEMGEWAREHDVDREGRNTLETLGEHVRRAQALEGGVDIDTAEALVSAARDLARYFDEDDMDALASSRDTLSRLA
;
A
#
# COMPACT_ATOMS: atom_id res chain seq x y z
N MET A 1 1.73 -10.02 12.30
CA MET A 1 1.51 -10.79 13.57
C MET A 1 0.94 -12.18 13.23
N LYS A 2 1.10 -13.22 14.07
CA LYS A 2 0.34 -14.48 13.91
C LYS A 2 -0.88 -14.54 14.83
N VAL A 3 -2.09 -14.62 14.27
CA VAL A 3 -3.36 -14.64 15.00
C VAL A 3 -4.30 -15.74 14.51
N ARG A 4 -5.26 -16.12 15.35
CA ARG A 4 -6.41 -16.94 14.93
C ARG A 4 -7.47 -16.00 14.37
N GLY A 5 -7.88 -16.23 13.13
CA GLY A 5 -8.87 -15.47 12.39
C GLY A 5 -10.27 -15.67 12.94
N THR A 6 -10.76 -16.91 12.99
CA THR A 6 -12.14 -17.17 13.43
C THR A 6 -12.26 -16.98 14.93
N ARG A 7 -13.21 -16.15 15.36
CA ARG A 7 -13.51 -15.87 16.76
C ARG A 7 -14.94 -16.20 17.11
N GLU A 8 -15.19 -16.55 18.37
CA GLU A 8 -16.52 -16.74 18.94
C GLU A 8 -16.69 -15.94 20.23
N CYS A 9 -17.81 -15.20 20.34
CA CYS A 9 -18.18 -14.49 21.56
C CYS A 9 -18.69 -15.47 22.62
N LYS A 10 -18.13 -15.41 23.83
CA LYS A 10 -18.60 -16.20 24.97
C LYS A 10 -19.89 -15.68 25.62
N ASN A 11 -20.34 -14.49 25.26
CA ASN A 11 -21.58 -13.91 25.78
C ASN A 11 -22.80 -14.22 24.89
N CYS A 12 -22.70 -14.01 23.58
CA CYS A 12 -23.83 -14.17 22.66
C CYS A 12 -23.63 -15.25 21.57
N GLY A 13 -22.47 -15.91 21.50
CA GLY A 13 -22.19 -16.98 20.55
C GLY A 13 -21.93 -16.53 19.11
N THR A 14 -22.01 -15.23 18.80
CA THR A 14 -21.67 -14.70 17.47
C THR A 14 -20.23 -15.06 17.10
N GLN A 15 -20.05 -15.57 15.89
CA GLN A 15 -18.74 -15.82 15.29
C GLN A 15 -18.40 -14.76 14.25
N TRP A 16 -17.13 -14.39 14.12
CA TRP A 16 -16.63 -13.43 13.13
C TRP A 16 -15.17 -13.67 12.81
N SER A 17 -14.70 -13.09 11.69
CA SER A 17 -13.29 -13.09 11.31
C SER A 17 -12.57 -11.87 11.89
N TYR A 18 -11.50 -12.10 12.66
CA TYR A 18 -10.57 -11.06 13.07
C TYR A 18 -9.89 -10.41 11.87
N TYR A 19 -9.66 -11.15 10.78
CA TYR A 19 -9.03 -10.61 9.58
C TYR A 19 -9.91 -9.55 8.90
N GLU A 20 -11.23 -9.66 9.03
CA GLU A 20 -12.17 -8.67 8.48
C GLU A 20 -12.40 -7.49 9.41
N THR A 21 -12.41 -7.70 10.74
CA THR A 21 -12.79 -6.65 11.70
C THR A 21 -11.62 -6.00 12.42
N GLY A 22 -10.43 -6.63 12.41
CA GLY A 22 -9.27 -6.21 13.20
C GLY A 22 -9.53 -6.18 14.71
N SER A 23 -10.66 -6.75 15.18
CA SER A 23 -11.15 -6.55 16.54
C SER A 23 -11.46 -7.86 17.26
N VAL A 24 -11.09 -7.90 18.54
CA VAL A 24 -11.48 -8.97 19.47
C VAL A 24 -12.84 -8.72 20.13
N ALA A 25 -13.42 -7.54 19.94
CA ALA A 25 -14.77 -7.21 20.40
C ALA A 25 -15.80 -7.89 19.50
N CYS A 26 -16.86 -8.44 20.10
CA CYS A 26 -17.96 -9.02 19.35
C CYS A 26 -18.71 -7.92 18.56
N PRO A 27 -18.87 -8.05 17.24
CA PRO A 27 -19.56 -7.03 16.43
C PRO A 27 -21.06 -6.91 16.74
N ASN A 28 -21.65 -7.90 17.42
CA ASN A 28 -23.07 -7.93 17.73
C ASN A 28 -23.41 -7.40 19.15
N CYS A 29 -22.52 -7.57 20.13
CA CYS A 29 -22.81 -7.17 21.52
C CYS A 29 -21.67 -6.41 22.22
N GLU A 30 -20.63 -6.04 21.46
CA GLU A 30 -19.44 -5.28 21.91
C GLU A 30 -18.63 -5.94 23.05
N SER A 31 -19.01 -7.15 23.46
CA SER A 31 -18.28 -7.90 24.48
C SER A 31 -16.87 -8.25 24.02
N MET A 32 -15.89 -7.96 24.86
CA MET A 32 -14.48 -8.34 24.68
C MET A 32 -14.20 -9.81 25.03
N GLN A 33 -15.21 -10.55 25.52
CA GLN A 33 -15.06 -11.96 25.89
C GLN A 33 -15.17 -12.84 24.64
N SER A 34 -14.06 -13.04 23.95
CA SER A 34 -14.00 -13.86 22.74
C SER A 34 -12.83 -14.84 22.74
N VAL A 35 -13.02 -15.97 22.06
CA VAL A 35 -11.97 -17.00 21.89
C VAL A 35 -11.71 -17.24 20.40
N GLY A 36 -10.46 -17.53 20.04
CA GLY A 36 -10.10 -17.93 18.69
C GLY A 36 -10.30 -19.44 18.48
N LEU A 37 -11.03 -19.80 17.42
CA LEU A 37 -11.43 -21.17 17.11
C LEU A 37 -10.40 -21.94 16.25
N ASP A 38 -9.63 -21.23 15.43
CA ASP A 38 -8.70 -21.88 14.50
C ASP A 38 -7.63 -22.69 15.24
N GLU A 39 -7.28 -23.84 14.68
CA GLU A 39 -6.22 -24.70 15.22
C GLU A 39 -4.87 -23.97 15.17
N ASN A 40 -4.57 -23.36 14.02
CA ASN A 40 -3.33 -22.67 13.74
C ASN A 40 -3.48 -21.15 13.82
N ARG A 41 -2.35 -20.46 14.00
CA ARG A 41 -2.27 -19.00 13.90
C ARG A 41 -1.63 -18.66 12.56
N MET A 42 -2.34 -17.93 11.72
CA MET A 42 -1.81 -17.47 10.43
C MET A 42 -1.26 -16.05 10.55
N GLN A 43 -0.30 -15.75 9.68
CA GLN A 43 0.25 -14.40 9.55
C GLN A 43 -0.83 -13.44 9.08
N HIS A 44 -0.86 -12.26 9.68
CA HIS A 44 -1.77 -11.19 9.33
C HIS A 44 -1.13 -9.85 9.68
N THR A 45 -1.10 -8.97 8.71
CA THR A 45 -0.55 -7.61 8.76
C THR A 45 -1.58 -6.59 8.31
N ASP A 46 -2.48 -6.97 7.40
CA ASP A 46 -3.50 -6.09 6.85
C ASP A 46 -4.62 -5.79 7.85
N SER A 47 -4.56 -4.62 8.50
CA SER A 47 -5.67 -4.20 9.35
C SER A 47 -6.75 -3.54 8.51
N PRO A 48 -8.04 -3.83 8.75
CA PRO A 48 -9.12 -3.22 7.98
C PRO A 48 -9.10 -1.70 8.17
N ALA A 49 -8.92 -0.99 7.05
CA ALA A 49 -8.89 0.45 6.98
C ALA A 49 -9.50 0.91 5.65
N THR A 50 -10.19 2.04 5.68
CA THR A 50 -10.75 2.71 4.52
C THR A 50 -10.16 4.11 4.47
N LEU A 51 -9.76 4.56 3.28
CA LEU A 51 -9.22 5.90 3.07
C LEU A 51 -10.39 6.87 2.90
N GLU A 52 -10.63 7.74 3.90
CA GLU A 52 -11.83 8.59 3.93
C GLU A 52 -11.50 10.03 3.53
N LEU A 53 -11.70 10.37 2.24
CA LEU A 53 -11.31 11.69 1.70
C LEU A 53 -12.48 12.66 1.50
N ALA A 54 -13.73 12.20 1.66
CA ALA A 54 -14.92 13.02 1.37
C ALA A 54 -14.93 14.35 2.16
N GLU A 55 -14.73 14.31 3.47
CA GLU A 55 -14.72 15.53 4.31
C GLU A 55 -13.55 16.46 3.99
N ILE A 56 -12.43 15.91 3.50
CA ILE A 56 -11.24 16.67 3.12
C ILE A 56 -11.47 17.37 1.79
N ARG A 57 -12.11 16.72 0.82
CA ARG A 57 -12.55 17.33 -0.44
C ARG A 57 -13.52 18.48 -0.21
N ASP A 58 -14.48 18.30 0.69
CA ASP A 58 -15.45 19.34 1.03
C ASP A 58 -14.79 20.58 1.68
N ALA A 59 -13.56 20.47 2.18
CA ALA A 59 -12.82 21.57 2.77
C ALA A 59 -12.11 22.47 1.74
N LEU A 60 -11.97 22.03 0.47
CA LEU A 60 -11.23 22.74 -0.58
C LEU A 60 -11.71 24.20 -0.79
N ASP A 61 -13.02 24.43 -0.74
CA ASP A 61 -13.60 25.76 -0.93
C ASP A 61 -13.61 26.62 0.35
N ARG A 62 -13.28 26.03 1.50
CA ARG A 62 -13.47 26.62 2.83
C ARG A 62 -12.17 26.89 3.57
N GLU A 63 -11.13 26.14 3.25
CA GLU A 63 -9.85 26.14 3.95
C GLU A 63 -8.70 26.44 2.96
N PRO A 64 -7.60 27.06 3.42
CA PRO A 64 -6.41 27.22 2.58
C PRO A 64 -5.88 25.86 2.09
N ALA A 65 -5.41 25.80 0.84
CA ALA A 65 -4.93 24.56 0.22
C ALA A 65 -3.89 23.80 1.05
N ARG A 66 -3.00 24.52 1.76
CA ARG A 66 -1.99 23.92 2.65
C ARG A 66 -2.61 23.16 3.84
N GLU A 67 -3.74 23.61 4.38
CA GLU A 67 -4.41 22.97 5.52
C GLU A 67 -5.12 21.70 5.04
N VAL A 68 -5.75 21.77 3.86
CA VAL A 68 -6.32 20.60 3.18
C VAL A 68 -5.23 19.57 2.86
N ALA A 69 -4.07 20.02 2.36
CA ALA A 69 -2.92 19.17 2.09
C ALA A 69 -2.39 18.48 3.35
N ASN A 70 -2.32 19.19 4.48
CA ASN A 70 -1.92 18.58 5.75
C ASN A 70 -2.92 17.50 6.19
N ARG A 71 -4.23 17.80 6.15
CA ARG A 71 -5.28 16.84 6.50
C ARG A 71 -5.26 15.60 5.60
N ALA A 72 -5.09 15.79 4.29
CA ALA A 72 -4.95 14.69 3.33
C ALA A 72 -3.73 13.83 3.65
N ALA A 73 -2.60 14.45 4.01
CA ALA A 73 -1.39 13.73 4.39
C ALA A 73 -1.54 12.92 5.68
N ASP A 74 -2.23 13.47 6.67
CA ASP A 74 -2.50 12.80 7.94
C ASP A 74 -3.41 11.59 7.73
N GLU A 75 -4.54 11.77 7.02
CA GLU A 75 -5.50 10.69 6.71
C GLU A 75 -4.86 9.56 5.89
N ALA A 76 -4.17 9.92 4.80
CA ALA A 76 -3.48 8.93 3.96
C ALA A 76 -2.35 8.23 4.72
N GLY A 77 -1.65 8.95 5.61
CA GLY A 77 -0.63 8.38 6.47
C GLY A 77 -1.18 7.41 7.52
N GLU A 78 -2.35 7.69 8.08
CA GLU A 78 -3.04 6.74 8.95
C GLU A 78 -3.46 5.47 8.22
N TYR A 79 -4.05 5.62 7.02
CA TYR A 79 -4.43 4.50 6.18
C TYR A 79 -3.24 3.60 5.83
N VAL A 80 -2.16 4.18 5.29
CA VAL A 80 -0.93 3.45 4.91
C VAL A 80 -0.31 2.72 6.10
N ARG A 81 -0.38 3.29 7.31
CA ARG A 81 0.15 2.65 8.54
C ARG A 81 -0.68 1.46 9.03
N LYS A 82 -1.98 1.44 8.74
CA LYS A 82 -2.90 0.36 9.16
C LYS A 82 -2.91 -0.79 8.14
N ARG A 83 -2.80 -0.46 6.85
CA ARG A 83 -2.74 -1.43 5.77
C ARG A 83 -1.46 -2.27 5.84
N GLY A 84 -1.61 -3.52 5.46
CA GLY A 84 -0.54 -4.49 5.24
C GLY A 84 -0.90 -5.33 4.02
N PHE A 85 -0.11 -6.35 3.74
CA PHE A 85 -0.21 -7.15 2.53
C PHE A 85 -0.34 -8.64 2.80
N ILE A 86 -0.58 -9.05 4.04
CA ILE A 86 -0.88 -10.44 4.38
C ILE A 86 -2.19 -10.49 5.17
N SER A 87 -3.18 -11.20 4.62
CA SER A 87 -4.47 -11.44 5.26
C SER A 87 -4.67 -12.92 5.51
N GLY A 88 -4.66 -13.32 6.79
CA GLY A 88 -4.92 -14.72 7.15
C GLY A 88 -3.97 -15.75 6.52
N GLY A 89 -2.75 -15.34 6.15
CA GLY A 89 -1.75 -16.18 5.46
C GLY A 89 -1.72 -15.98 3.94
N GLU A 90 -2.69 -15.30 3.37
CA GLU A 90 -2.76 -14.98 1.94
C GLU A 90 -1.99 -13.68 1.66
N LEU A 91 -1.15 -13.69 0.62
CA LEU A 91 -0.44 -12.50 0.17
C LEU A 91 -1.39 -11.65 -0.70
N LEU A 92 -1.66 -10.43 -0.27
CA LEU A 92 -2.49 -9.49 -1.02
C LEU A 92 -1.68 -8.80 -2.13
N PRO A 93 -2.34 -8.39 -3.22
CA PRO A 93 -1.69 -7.56 -4.23
C PRO A 93 -1.36 -6.18 -3.66
N LEU A 94 -0.28 -5.57 -4.16
CA LEU A 94 -0.04 -4.14 -3.97
C LEU A 94 -1.09 -3.35 -4.75
N ASP A 95 -2.19 -2.98 -4.09
CA ASP A 95 -3.34 -2.31 -4.72
C ASP A 95 -3.08 -0.84 -5.07
N ASP A 96 -3.88 -0.30 -6.00
CA ASP A 96 -3.71 1.09 -6.46
C ASP A 96 -4.12 2.11 -5.39
N THR A 97 -5.06 1.79 -4.50
CA THR A 97 -5.47 2.66 -3.38
C THR A 97 -4.31 2.88 -2.41
N TYR A 98 -3.52 1.86 -2.11
CA TYR A 98 -2.31 1.98 -1.29
C TYR A 98 -1.27 2.89 -1.94
N LEU A 99 -1.02 2.72 -3.24
CA LEU A 99 -0.09 3.57 -3.99
C LEU A 99 -0.56 5.02 -4.03
N ALA A 100 -1.85 5.25 -4.32
CA ALA A 100 -2.44 6.57 -4.37
C ALA A 100 -2.44 7.25 -2.99
N ALA A 101 -2.74 6.50 -1.92
CA ALA A 101 -2.65 7.01 -0.55
C ALA A 101 -1.21 7.40 -0.19
N ASN A 102 -0.23 6.56 -0.50
CA ASN A 102 1.16 6.90 -0.15
C ASN A 102 1.66 8.11 -0.95
N GLU A 103 1.27 8.24 -2.23
CA GLU A 103 1.55 9.45 -3.00
C GLU A 103 0.85 10.69 -2.43
N LEU A 104 -0.43 10.56 -2.04
CA LEU A 104 -1.20 11.66 -1.43
C LEU A 104 -0.57 12.09 -0.10
N ARG A 105 -0.06 11.15 0.68
CA ARG A 105 0.70 11.40 1.91
C ARG A 105 1.92 12.27 1.62
N HIS A 106 2.77 11.88 0.67
CA HIS A 106 4.00 12.62 0.36
C HIS A 106 3.70 13.98 -0.29
N ALA A 107 2.77 14.04 -1.24
CA ALA A 107 2.32 15.27 -1.87
C ALA A 107 1.73 16.24 -0.84
N GLY A 108 0.85 15.78 0.05
CA GLY A 108 0.28 16.60 1.10
C GLY A 108 1.33 17.12 2.08
N GLN A 109 2.36 16.32 2.42
CA GLN A 109 3.49 16.75 3.25
C GLN A 109 4.36 17.82 2.59
N LEU A 110 4.61 17.69 1.29
CA LEU A 110 5.27 18.73 0.50
C LEU A 110 4.46 20.03 0.54
N PHE A 111 3.19 19.95 0.16
CA PHE A 111 2.35 21.12 -0.07
C PHE A 111 1.86 21.83 1.18
N SER A 112 1.72 21.12 2.30
CA SER A 112 1.48 21.72 3.62
C SER A 112 2.61 22.64 4.07
N ARG A 113 3.84 22.41 3.58
CA ARG A 113 5.04 23.20 3.91
C ARG A 113 5.37 24.24 2.84
N SER A 114 4.85 24.08 1.63
CA SER A 114 5.05 25.02 0.53
C SER A 114 4.37 26.36 0.80
N MET A 115 5.07 27.46 0.50
CA MET A 115 4.52 28.80 0.63
C MET A 115 3.41 29.08 -0.40
N ARG A 116 3.55 28.50 -1.61
CA ARG A 116 2.59 28.59 -2.71
C ARG A 116 2.73 27.34 -3.58
N MET A 117 1.62 26.85 -4.12
CA MET A 117 1.59 25.88 -5.21
C MET A 117 1.59 26.62 -6.55
N THR A 118 2.20 26.03 -7.56
CA THR A 118 1.95 26.41 -8.95
C THR A 118 0.59 25.88 -9.40
N ASP A 119 0.03 26.46 -10.45
CA ASP A 119 -1.30 26.06 -10.94
C ASP A 119 -1.31 24.58 -11.38
N ASP A 120 -0.20 24.09 -11.96
CA ASP A 120 -0.03 22.67 -12.34
C ASP A 120 0.03 21.75 -11.10
N GLU A 121 0.69 22.18 -10.03
CA GLU A 121 0.74 21.44 -8.76
C GLU A 121 -0.62 21.41 -8.05
N GLU A 122 -1.41 22.49 -8.13
CA GLU A 122 -2.79 22.51 -7.62
C GLU A 122 -3.67 21.53 -8.39
N ILE A 123 -3.59 21.53 -9.73
CA ILE A 123 -4.32 20.59 -10.58
C ILE A 123 -3.95 19.14 -10.25
N TYR A 124 -2.66 18.85 -10.12
CA TYR A 124 -2.16 17.54 -9.70
C TYR A 124 -2.73 17.13 -8.33
N PHE A 125 -2.57 17.99 -7.32
CA PHE A 125 -2.98 17.67 -5.95
C PHE A 125 -4.48 17.43 -5.86
N PHE A 126 -5.30 18.26 -6.50
CA PHE A 126 -6.76 18.09 -6.49
C PHE A 126 -7.21 16.86 -7.26
N SER A 127 -6.52 16.50 -8.34
CA SER A 127 -6.81 15.28 -9.09
C SER A 127 -6.51 14.05 -8.25
N LEU A 128 -5.35 14.01 -7.60
CA LEU A 128 -4.99 12.92 -6.69
C LEU A 128 -5.92 12.84 -5.48
N LEU A 129 -6.23 13.98 -4.84
CA LEU A 129 -7.17 14.01 -3.71
C LEU A 129 -8.58 13.53 -4.11
N ARG A 130 -9.02 13.77 -5.35
CA ARG A 130 -10.31 13.30 -5.85
C ARG A 130 -10.35 11.78 -6.06
N GLY A 131 -9.24 11.18 -6.47
CA GLY A 131 -9.22 9.81 -6.94
C GLY A 131 -8.59 8.78 -5.98
N ALA A 132 -7.81 9.21 -4.99
CA ALA A 132 -6.93 8.31 -4.25
C ALA A 132 -7.65 7.20 -3.45
N ASP A 133 -8.84 7.45 -2.91
CA ASP A 133 -9.66 6.44 -2.22
C ASP A 133 -10.30 5.43 -3.19
N GLU A 134 -10.39 5.78 -4.47
CA GLU A 134 -10.82 4.89 -5.57
C GLU A 134 -9.62 4.22 -6.28
N GLY A 135 -8.39 4.47 -5.79
CA GLY A 135 -7.16 3.94 -6.40
C GLY A 135 -6.70 4.69 -7.65
N GLU A 136 -7.28 5.85 -7.94
CA GLU A 136 -6.89 6.64 -9.09
C GLU A 136 -5.72 7.56 -8.75
N ARG A 137 -4.74 7.60 -9.66
CA ARG A 137 -3.58 8.50 -9.60
C ARG A 137 -3.49 9.25 -10.94
N PRO A 138 -3.03 10.51 -10.97
CA PRO A 138 -2.69 11.17 -12.21
C PRO A 138 -1.69 10.33 -13.03
N ASP A 139 -1.85 10.34 -14.36
CA ASP A 139 -0.94 9.66 -15.31
C ASP A 139 0.47 10.26 -15.18
N ALA A 140 1.48 9.42 -15.15
CA ALA A 140 2.88 9.81 -15.05
C ALA A 140 3.29 10.87 -16.07
N ARG A 141 2.70 10.85 -17.28
CA ARG A 141 3.01 11.79 -18.37
C ARG A 141 2.39 13.17 -18.20
N ASP A 142 1.37 13.27 -17.34
CA ASP A 142 0.67 14.51 -17.03
C ASP A 142 1.20 15.17 -15.75
N LEU A 143 2.16 14.54 -15.07
CA LEU A 143 2.76 15.08 -13.85
C LEU A 143 3.69 16.26 -14.15
N PRO A 144 3.65 17.34 -13.33
CA PRO A 144 4.68 18.36 -13.38
C PRO A 144 6.02 17.78 -12.87
N GLU A 145 7.13 18.24 -13.44
CA GLU A 145 8.48 17.75 -13.10
C GLU A 145 8.81 17.87 -11.61
N SER A 146 8.25 18.88 -10.92
CA SER A 146 8.40 19.06 -9.47
C SER A 146 7.80 17.93 -8.62
N ILE A 147 6.99 17.06 -9.22
CA ILE A 147 6.28 15.96 -8.55
C ILE A 147 6.90 14.60 -8.84
N TYR A 148 7.81 14.48 -9.81
CA TYR A 148 8.43 13.20 -10.17
C TYR A 148 9.14 12.55 -8.97
N GLU A 149 9.90 13.34 -8.20
CA GLU A 149 10.58 12.85 -6.99
C GLU A 149 9.59 12.43 -5.90
N VAL A 150 8.45 13.14 -5.77
CA VAL A 150 7.39 12.80 -4.82
C VAL A 150 6.76 11.45 -5.16
N ARG A 151 6.42 11.26 -6.44
CA ARG A 151 5.89 10.00 -7.00
C ARG A 151 6.87 8.86 -6.78
N GLY A 152 8.12 9.05 -7.18
CA GLY A 152 9.18 8.05 -7.05
C GLY A 152 9.46 7.68 -5.59
N LEU A 153 9.42 8.65 -4.67
CA LEU A 153 9.61 8.38 -3.24
C LEU A 153 8.44 7.58 -2.67
N ALA A 154 7.21 7.94 -3.02
CA ALA A 154 6.02 7.21 -2.61
C ALA A 154 6.02 5.76 -3.11
N ASP A 155 6.40 5.53 -4.37
CA ASP A 155 6.50 4.18 -4.93
C ASP A 155 7.65 3.40 -4.27
N ALA A 156 8.82 4.01 -4.05
CA ALA A 156 9.96 3.35 -3.40
C ALA A 156 9.68 2.97 -1.93
N GLU A 157 8.95 3.79 -1.18
CA GLU A 157 8.50 3.43 0.16
C GLU A 157 7.48 2.30 0.14
N SER A 158 6.49 2.37 -0.76
CA SER A 158 5.46 1.32 -0.90
C SER A 158 6.07 -0.03 -1.26
N LEU A 159 6.99 -0.03 -2.23
CA LEU A 159 7.69 -1.23 -2.68
C LEU A 159 8.57 -1.84 -1.60
N LYS A 160 9.16 -1.03 -0.71
CA LYS A 160 9.96 -1.53 0.40
C LYS A 160 9.11 -2.26 1.42
N GLU A 161 7.97 -1.68 1.78
CA GLU A 161 7.02 -2.32 2.69
C GLU A 161 6.53 -3.63 2.07
N TYR A 162 6.10 -3.57 0.81
CA TYR A 162 5.60 -4.73 0.08
C TYR A 162 6.64 -5.85 -0.06
N HIS A 163 7.85 -5.54 -0.52
CA HIS A 163 8.95 -6.50 -0.60
C HIS A 163 9.27 -7.12 0.77
N GLY A 164 9.20 -6.32 1.84
CA GLY A 164 9.36 -6.81 3.21
C GLY A 164 8.35 -7.91 3.54
N GLU A 165 7.07 -7.64 3.31
CA GLU A 165 5.98 -8.58 3.55
C GLU A 165 6.03 -9.81 2.63
N MET A 166 6.31 -9.63 1.33
CA MET A 166 6.55 -10.75 0.41
C MET A 166 7.67 -11.66 0.92
N GLY A 167 8.74 -11.09 1.47
CA GLY A 167 9.83 -11.85 2.06
C GLY A 167 9.47 -12.54 3.37
N GLU A 168 8.57 -11.99 4.17
CA GLU A 168 8.03 -12.71 5.33
C GLU A 168 7.13 -13.87 4.89
N TRP A 169 6.21 -13.61 3.97
CA TRP A 169 5.30 -14.59 3.40
C TRP A 169 6.07 -15.77 2.78
N ALA A 170 7.08 -15.49 1.93
CA ALA A 170 7.89 -16.49 1.25
C ALA A 170 8.76 -17.34 2.19
N ARG A 171 8.97 -16.95 3.46
CA ARG A 171 9.64 -17.80 4.46
C ARG A 171 8.70 -18.82 5.08
N GLU A 172 7.40 -18.53 5.09
CA GLU A 172 6.38 -19.43 5.63
C GLU A 172 5.84 -20.39 4.57
N HIS A 173 6.07 -20.07 3.28
CA HIS A 173 5.64 -20.84 2.12
C HIS A 173 6.84 -21.45 1.39
N ASP A 174 6.66 -22.61 0.75
CA ASP A 174 7.73 -23.30 0.02
C ASP A 174 7.93 -22.70 -1.38
N VAL A 175 8.44 -21.46 -1.42
CA VAL A 175 8.72 -20.77 -2.68
C VAL A 175 9.96 -21.37 -3.35
N ASP A 176 9.85 -21.61 -4.65
CA ASP A 176 10.92 -22.19 -5.44
C ASP A 176 12.17 -21.29 -5.52
N ARG A 177 13.22 -21.78 -6.18
CA ARG A 177 14.47 -21.02 -6.29
C ARG A 177 14.33 -19.77 -7.18
N GLU A 178 13.50 -19.84 -8.23
CA GLU A 178 13.38 -18.75 -9.20
C GLU A 178 12.62 -17.58 -8.61
N GLY A 179 11.52 -17.84 -7.89
CA GLY A 179 10.78 -16.85 -7.12
C GLY A 179 11.65 -16.16 -6.08
N ARG A 180 12.45 -16.93 -5.32
CA ARG A 180 13.37 -16.37 -4.31
C ARG A 180 14.44 -15.46 -4.92
N ASN A 181 15.05 -15.86 -6.03
CA ASN A 181 16.05 -15.02 -6.70
C ASN A 181 15.41 -13.73 -7.25
N THR A 182 14.21 -13.83 -7.82
CA THR A 182 13.49 -12.68 -8.38
C THR A 182 13.12 -11.68 -7.28
N LEU A 183 12.68 -12.18 -6.12
CA LEU A 183 12.44 -11.35 -4.93
C LEU A 183 13.71 -10.64 -4.46
N GLU A 184 14.85 -11.33 -4.44
CA GLU A 184 16.14 -10.72 -4.07
C GLU A 184 16.52 -9.60 -5.03
N THR A 185 16.41 -9.83 -6.35
CA THR A 185 16.66 -8.81 -7.38
C THR A 185 15.72 -7.61 -7.24
N LEU A 186 14.42 -7.84 -7.04
CA LEU A 186 13.46 -6.75 -6.76
C LEU A 186 13.94 -5.92 -5.55
N GLY A 187 14.32 -6.58 -4.46
CA GLY A 187 14.85 -5.91 -3.26
C GLY A 187 16.11 -5.07 -3.51
N GLU A 188 16.98 -5.46 -4.44
CA GLU A 188 18.13 -4.66 -4.84
C GLU A 188 17.73 -3.37 -5.55
N HIS A 189 16.80 -3.43 -6.50
CA HIS A 189 16.29 -2.24 -7.18
C HIS A 189 15.53 -1.32 -6.22
N VAL A 190 14.71 -1.87 -5.34
CA VAL A 190 13.99 -1.10 -4.31
C VAL A 190 14.98 -0.36 -3.41
N ARG A 191 16.02 -1.03 -2.90
CA ARG A 191 17.07 -0.38 -2.10
C ARG A 191 17.78 0.75 -2.86
N ARG A 192 17.99 0.58 -4.16
CA ARG A 192 18.59 1.62 -5.02
C ARG A 192 17.66 2.83 -5.15
N ALA A 193 16.37 2.62 -5.44
CA ALA A 193 15.38 3.69 -5.51
C ALA A 193 15.26 4.46 -4.18
N GLN A 194 15.32 3.75 -3.06
CA GLN A 194 15.35 4.38 -1.73
C GLN A 194 16.60 5.22 -1.48
N ALA A 195 17.77 4.73 -1.90
CA ALA A 195 19.02 5.47 -1.75
C ALA A 195 19.05 6.76 -2.57
N LEU A 196 18.22 6.84 -3.62
CA LEU A 196 18.02 8.03 -4.44
C LEU A 196 16.86 8.91 -3.94
N GLU A 197 16.24 8.58 -2.80
CA GLU A 197 15.09 9.30 -2.24
C GLU A 197 13.94 9.45 -3.26
N GLY A 198 13.75 8.45 -4.13
CA GLY A 198 12.74 8.51 -5.18
C GLY A 198 13.19 9.20 -6.48
N GLY A 199 14.43 9.69 -6.55
CA GLY A 199 15.05 10.27 -7.75
C GLY A 199 15.40 9.25 -8.84
N VAL A 200 14.50 8.30 -9.10
CA VAL A 200 14.53 7.42 -10.27
C VAL A 200 13.63 7.98 -11.35
N ASP A 201 13.90 7.62 -12.61
CA ASP A 201 13.00 7.96 -13.71
C ASP A 201 11.60 7.37 -13.48
N ILE A 202 10.55 8.09 -13.89
CA ILE A 202 9.17 7.71 -13.59
C ILE A 202 8.79 6.37 -14.23
N ASP A 203 9.27 6.09 -15.44
CA ASP A 203 9.04 4.80 -16.11
C ASP A 203 9.72 3.66 -15.34
N THR A 204 10.85 3.95 -14.68
CA THR A 204 11.54 2.99 -13.81
C THR A 204 10.73 2.71 -12.54
N ALA A 205 10.15 3.74 -11.90
CA ALA A 205 9.30 3.55 -10.74
C ALA A 205 8.07 2.69 -11.06
N GLU A 206 7.38 2.99 -12.18
CA GLU A 206 6.21 2.22 -12.63
C GLU A 206 6.57 0.79 -13.01
N ALA A 207 7.71 0.58 -13.68
CA ALA A 207 8.22 -0.76 -13.98
C ALA A 207 8.50 -1.59 -12.73
N LEU A 208 9.01 -0.99 -11.65
CA LEU A 208 9.22 -1.69 -10.38
C LEU A 208 7.91 -2.08 -9.71
N VAL A 209 6.90 -1.21 -9.74
CA VAL A 209 5.54 -1.55 -9.27
C VAL A 209 4.96 -2.73 -10.05
N SER A 210 5.08 -2.70 -11.39
CA SER A 210 4.61 -3.81 -12.24
C SER A 210 5.35 -5.11 -11.92
N ALA A 211 6.67 -5.07 -11.80
CA ALA A 211 7.47 -6.26 -11.51
C ALA A 211 7.14 -6.86 -10.14
N ALA A 212 6.86 -6.03 -9.13
CA ALA A 212 6.44 -6.48 -7.82
C ALA A 212 5.05 -7.14 -7.84
N ARG A 213 4.09 -6.55 -8.56
CA ARG A 213 2.75 -7.12 -8.75
C ARG A 213 2.78 -8.46 -9.48
N ASP A 214 3.59 -8.57 -10.53
CA ASP A 214 3.76 -9.83 -11.27
C ASP A 214 4.41 -10.92 -10.40
N LEU A 215 5.41 -10.56 -9.58
CA LEU A 215 6.00 -11.52 -8.66
C LEU A 215 5.01 -11.98 -7.57
N ALA A 216 4.16 -11.09 -7.08
CA ALA A 216 3.12 -11.44 -6.13
C ALA A 216 2.06 -12.37 -6.75
N ARG A 217 1.65 -12.11 -8.01
CA ARG A 217 0.76 -13.02 -8.75
C ARG A 217 1.38 -14.39 -8.92
N TYR A 218 2.68 -14.47 -9.20
CA TYR A 218 3.39 -15.74 -9.21
C TYR A 218 3.33 -16.46 -7.85
N PHE A 219 3.52 -15.73 -6.74
CA PHE A 219 3.46 -16.31 -5.40
C PHE A 219 2.06 -16.81 -5.02
N ASP A 220 1.01 -16.11 -5.43
CA ASP A 220 -0.38 -16.47 -5.09
C ASP A 220 -0.96 -17.55 -6.03
N GLU A 221 -0.69 -17.45 -7.34
CA GLU A 221 -1.36 -18.23 -8.38
C GLU A 221 -0.44 -19.27 -9.07
N ASP A 222 0.85 -19.34 -8.74
CA ASP A 222 1.88 -20.11 -9.47
C ASP A 222 1.95 -19.74 -10.97
N ASP A 223 1.68 -18.46 -11.28
CA ASP A 223 1.69 -17.91 -12.65
C ASP A 223 3.13 -17.74 -13.17
N MET A 224 3.59 -18.73 -13.93
CA MET A 224 4.92 -18.72 -14.55
C MET A 224 5.12 -17.60 -15.58
N ASP A 225 4.06 -17.14 -16.25
CA ASP A 225 4.14 -16.03 -17.19
C ASP A 225 4.36 -14.72 -16.43
N ALA A 226 3.72 -14.54 -15.28
CA ALA A 226 3.96 -13.41 -14.38
C ALA A 226 5.41 -13.42 -13.85
N LEU A 227 5.94 -14.58 -13.45
CA LEU A 227 7.34 -14.70 -13.05
C LEU A 227 8.30 -14.28 -14.18
N ALA A 228 8.04 -14.74 -15.41
CA ALA A 228 8.85 -14.38 -16.57
C ALA A 228 8.80 -12.86 -16.86
N SER A 229 7.61 -12.26 -16.78
CA SER A 229 7.39 -10.81 -16.95
C SER A 229 8.15 -10.00 -15.89
N SER A 230 8.05 -10.38 -14.62
CA SER A 230 8.77 -9.72 -13.52
C SER A 230 10.28 -9.75 -13.74
N ARG A 231 10.83 -10.92 -14.09
CA ARG A 231 12.27 -11.11 -14.35
C ARG A 231 12.77 -10.29 -15.53
N ASP A 232 12.03 -10.31 -16.64
CA ASP A 232 12.37 -9.54 -17.84
C ASP A 232 12.35 -8.05 -17.55
N THR A 233 11.31 -7.56 -16.86
CA THR A 233 11.21 -6.16 -16.42
C THR A 233 12.40 -5.75 -15.58
N LEU A 234 12.71 -6.50 -14.50
CA LEU A 234 13.85 -6.19 -13.63
C LEU A 234 15.19 -6.22 -14.38
N SER A 235 15.37 -7.15 -15.33
CA SER A 235 16.61 -7.25 -16.11
C SER A 235 16.88 -6.04 -17.01
N ARG A 236 15.83 -5.31 -17.39
CA ARG A 236 15.93 -4.10 -18.23
C ARG A 236 16.21 -2.83 -17.42
N LEU A 237 16.01 -2.87 -16.09
CA LEU A 237 16.26 -1.75 -15.17
C LEU A 237 17.74 -1.67 -14.71
N ALA A 238 18.64 -2.37 -15.42
CA ALA A 238 20.06 -2.50 -15.09
C ALA A 238 20.82 -1.17 -15.18
#